data_AF-A0A2E5K2J3-F1
#
_entry.id   AF-A0A2E5K2J3-F1
#
_cell.length_a   1.000
_cell.length_b   1.000
_cell.length_c   1.000
_cell.angle_alpha   90.00
_cell.angle_beta   90.00
_cell.angle_gamma   90.00
#
_symmetry.space_group_name_H-M   'P 1'
#
loop_
_entity.id
_entity.type
_entity.pdbx_description
1 polymer ?
#
loop_
_entity_poly.entity_id
_entity_poly.type
_entity_poly.pdbx_seq_one_letter_code
_entity_poly.pdbx_strand_id
1 'polypeptide(L)' 'MIDTKKGGAGANDPSAITPDRHSRNFQNVVDAIDRGESLSIDGHEARKGMELICAIYESARSDGKPINL' A
#
# COMPACT_ATOMS: atom_id res chain seq x y z
N MET A 1 18.29 -13.12 -16.99
CA MET A 1 17.54 -12.22 -17.88
C MET A 1 16.24 -11.90 -17.16
N ILE A 2 16.11 -10.71 -16.56
CA ILE A 2 14.91 -10.33 -15.81
C ILE A 2 13.96 -9.66 -16.80
N ASP A 3 12.86 -10.34 -17.11
CA ASP A 3 11.80 -9.83 -17.98
C ASP A 3 11.02 -8.72 -17.24
N THR A 4 11.17 -7.49 -17.71
CA THR A 4 10.59 -6.27 -17.16
C THR A 4 9.15 -6.01 -17.62
N LYS A 5 8.51 -6.93 -18.36
CA LYS A 5 7.09 -6.81 -18.76
C LYS A 5 6.16 -7.70 -17.92
N LYS A 6 6.03 -7.41 -16.62
CA LYS A 6 4.79 -7.73 -15.90
C LYS A 6 4.12 -6.42 -15.51
N GLY A 7 3.30 -5.89 -16.40
CA GLY A 7 2.32 -4.86 -16.03
C GLY A 7 1.51 -5.35 -14.82
N GLY A 8 1.06 -4.42 -13.97
CA GLY A 8 0.34 -4.76 -12.75
C GLY A 8 -0.78 -5.75 -13.04
N ALA A 9 -0.63 -7.00 -12.57
CA ALA A 9 -1.49 -8.12 -12.94
C ALA A 9 -2.97 -7.74 -12.82
N GLY A 10 -3.33 -7.05 -11.74
CA GLY A 10 -4.71 -6.63 -11.48
C GLY A 10 -5.33 -5.60 -12.42
N ALA A 11 -4.54 -4.82 -13.19
CA ALA A 11 -5.09 -3.78 -14.07
C ALA A 11 -5.54 -4.33 -15.44
N ASN A 12 -4.83 -5.32 -15.98
CA ASN A 12 -5.14 -5.94 -17.27
C ASN A 12 -5.83 -7.31 -17.12
N ASP A 13 -5.66 -7.99 -15.98
CA ASP A 13 -6.31 -9.26 -15.66
C ASP A 13 -6.54 -9.39 -14.14
N PRO A 14 -7.71 -8.98 -13.62
CA PRO A 14 -8.03 -9.09 -12.20
C PRO A 14 -7.89 -10.51 -11.63
N SER A 15 -8.07 -11.55 -12.45
CA SER A 15 -7.97 -12.95 -12.02
C SER A 15 -6.53 -13.40 -11.76
N ALA A 16 -5.54 -12.68 -12.31
CA ALA A 16 -4.12 -12.93 -12.09
C ALA A 16 -3.60 -12.39 -10.73
N ILE A 17 -4.46 -11.79 -9.91
CA ILE A 17 -4.11 -11.38 -8.54
C ILE A 17 -4.02 -12.62 -7.65
N THR A 18 -2.82 -12.92 -7.17
CA THR A 18 -2.55 -14.01 -6.25
C THR A 18 -2.60 -13.54 -4.78
N PRO A 19 -2.93 -14.43 -3.82
CA PRO A 19 -3.03 -14.07 -2.40
C PRO A 19 -1.67 -13.93 -1.69
N ASP A 20 -0.55 -14.22 -2.38
CA ASP A 20 0.81 -14.23 -1.83
C ASP A 20 1.19 -12.92 -1.13
N ARG A 21 0.69 -11.78 -1.63
CA ARG A 21 0.92 -10.48 -1.01
C ARG A 21 0.21 -10.34 0.33
N HIS A 22 -1.01 -10.87 0.45
CA HIS A 22 -1.74 -10.88 1.72
C HIS A 22 -1.07 -11.83 2.71
N SER A 23 -0.64 -13.01 2.27
CA SER A 23 0.12 -13.95 3.12
C SER A 23 1.39 -13.31 3.69
N ARG A 24 2.11 -12.51 2.89
CA ARG A 24 3.29 -11.77 3.35
C ARG A 24 2.99 -10.74 4.44
N ASN A 25 1.84 -10.08 4.39
CA ASN A 25 1.44 -9.16 5.46
C ASN A 25 1.28 -9.89 6.80
N PHE A 26 0.66 -11.07 6.80
CA PHE A 26 0.53 -11.89 8.00
C PHE A 26 1.88 -12.43 8.48
N GLN A 27 2.74 -12.89 7.56
CA GLN A 27 4.08 -13.35 7.93
C GLN A 27 4.88 -12.24 8.63
N ASN A 28 4.78 -10.99 8.16
CA ASN A 28 5.46 -9.88 8.82
C ASN A 28 4.96 -9.63 10.25
N VAL A 29 3.68 -9.87 10.53
CA VAL A 29 3.14 -9.78 11.89
C VAL A 29 3.71 -10.89 12.78
N VAL A 30 3.73 -12.13 12.30
CA VAL A 30 4.29 -13.27 13.03
C VAL A 30 5.78 -13.05 13.32
N ASP A 31 6.56 -12.67 12.30
CA ASP A 31 7.99 -12.41 12.44
C ASP A 31 8.28 -11.28 13.44
N ALA A 32 7.49 -10.21 13.41
CA ALA A 32 7.63 -9.08 14.33
C ALA A 32 7.37 -9.48 15.79
N ILE A 33 6.37 -10.34 16.03
CA ILE A 33 6.08 -10.89 17.35
C ILE A 33 7.23 -11.79 17.82
N ASP A 34 7.67 -12.72 16.98
CA ASP A 34 8.70 -13.71 17.33
C ASP A 34 10.06 -13.06 17.60
N ARG A 35 10.41 -11.99 16.86
CA ARG A 35 11.71 -11.32 16.95
C ARG A 35 11.70 -10.07 17.83
N GLY A 36 10.54 -9.61 18.27
CA GLY A 36 10.40 -8.35 18.98
C GLY A 36 10.76 -7.12 18.13
N GLU A 37 10.50 -7.20 16.83
CA GLU A 37 10.83 -6.15 15.85
C GLU A 37 9.58 -5.32 15.48
N SER A 38 9.80 -4.15 14.88
CA SER A 38 8.70 -3.34 14.35
C SER A 38 8.09 -3.95 13.08
N LEU A 39 6.79 -3.72 12.87
CA LEU A 39 6.13 -4.05 11.61
C LEU A 39 6.76 -3.25 10.46
N SER A 40 6.76 -3.84 9.26
CA SER A 40 7.18 -3.15 8.03
C SER A 40 6.29 -1.95 7.68
N ILE A 41 5.00 -2.03 8.05
CA ILE A 41 4.03 -0.95 8.01
C ILE A 41 3.40 -0.85 9.39
N ASP A 42 3.85 0.10 10.19
CA ASP A 42 3.23 0.42 11.48
C ASP A 42 2.13 1.49 11.33
N GLY A 43 1.50 1.88 12.44
CA GLY A 43 0.45 2.89 12.43
C GLY A 43 0.92 4.28 11.99
N HIS A 44 2.20 4.62 12.19
CA HIS A 44 2.76 5.89 11.76
C HIS A 44 3.00 5.90 10.26
N GLU A 45 3.56 4.80 9.71
CA GLU A 45 3.77 4.64 8.28
C GLU A 45 2.43 4.59 7.52
N ALA A 46 1.45 3.85 8.04
CA ALA A 46 0.11 3.76 7.45
C ALA A 46 -0.60 5.12 7.36
N ARG A 47 -0.28 6.07 8.26
CA ARG A 47 -0.87 7.42 8.26
C ARG A 47 -0.57 8.19 6.97
N LYS A 48 0.61 8.02 6.38
CA LYS A 48 1.00 8.75 5.15
C LYS A 48 0.04 8.49 3.99
N GLY A 49 -0.40 7.23 3.85
CA GLY A 49 -1.40 6.87 2.84
C GLY A 49 -2.77 7.50 3.10
N MET A 50 -3.20 7.53 4.37
CA MET A 50 -4.46 8.18 4.77
C MET A 50 -4.41 9.69 4.56
N GLU A 51 -3.30 10.33 4.92
CA GLU A 51 -3.07 11.76 4.73
C GLU A 51 -3.18 12.14 3.25
N LEU A 52 -2.57 11.35 2.35
CA LEU A 52 -2.73 11.53 0.91
C LEU A 52 -4.19 11.37 0.45
N ILE A 53 -4.90 10.34 0.91
CA ILE A 53 -6.31 10.13 0.56
C ILE A 53 -7.17 11.30 1.03
N CYS A 54 -6.96 11.79 2.25
CA CYS A 54 -7.64 12.97 2.78
C CYS A 54 -7.37 14.22 1.94
N ALA A 55 -6.11 14.45 1.55
CA ALA A 55 -5.73 15.56 0.68
C ALA A 55 -6.38 15.48 -0.71
N ILE A 56 -6.53 14.27 -1.28
CA ILE A 56 -7.26 14.08 -2.55
C ILE A 56 -8.73 14.50 -2.39
N TYR A 57 -9.38 14.08 -1.30
CA TYR A 57 -10.77 14.49 -1.04
C TYR A 57 -10.92 15.98 -0.77
N GLU A 58 -9.96 16.59 -0.06
CA GLU A 58 -9.94 18.02 0.20
C GLU A 58 -9.75 18.83 -1.09
N SER A 59 -8.84 18.39 -1.96
CA SER A 59 -8.64 18.96 -3.29
C SER A 59 -9.93 18.92 -4.11
N ALA A 60 -10.59 17.76 -4.18
CA ALA A 60 -11.83 17.59 -4.93
C ALA A 60 -12.98 18.47 -4.42
N ARG A 61 -13.09 18.67 -3.09
CA ARG A 61 -14.05 19.61 -2.48
C ARG A 61 -13.73 21.08 -2.76
N SER A 62 -12.48 21.38 -3.11
CA SER A 62 -11.97 22.73 -3.30
C SER A 62 -11.73 23.06 -4.78
N ASP A 63 -12.59 22.53 -5.67
CA ASP A 63 -12.51 22.71 -7.13
C ASP A 63 -11.15 22.27 -7.73
N GLY A 64 -10.52 21.25 -7.14
CA GLY A 64 -9.25 20.69 -7.62
C GLY A 64 -8.01 21.48 -7.20
N LYS A 65 -8.10 22.35 -6.18
CA LYS A 65 -6.92 23.06 -5.66
C LYS A 65 -5.86 22.08 -5.12
N PRO A 66 -4.55 22.34 -5.36
CA PRO A 66 -3.48 21.53 -4.77
C PRO A 66 -3.48 21.64 -3.24
N ILE A 67 -3.23 20.52 -2.56
CA ILE A 67 -3.01 20.44 -1.11
C ILE A 67 -1.54 20.10 -0.86
N ASN A 68 -0.89 20.86 0.02
CA ASN A 68 0.51 20.62 0.38
C ASN A 68 0.57 19.76 1.66
N LEU A 69 1.25 18.63 1.58
CA LEU A 69 1.48 17.68 2.68
C LEU A 69 2.90 17.84 3.25
#